data_AF-A0A840Q2A0-F1
#
_entry.id   AF-A0A840Q2A0-F1
#
_cell.length_a   1.000
_cell.length_b   1.000
_cell.length_c   1.000
_cell.angle_alpha   90.00
_cell.angle_beta   90.00
_cell.angle_gamma   90.00
#
_symmetry.space_group_name_H-M   'P 1'
#
loop_
_entity.id
_entity.type
_entity.pdbx_description
1 polymer ?
#
loop_
_entity_poly.entity_id
_entity_poly.type
_entity_poly.pdbx_seq_one_letter_code
_entity_poly.pdbx_strand_id
1 'polypeptide(L)' 'MNRIQIVKQKIQYLDEAEAKSILLLIYAKLDSAIHYGDEELIKETATEIFDMYENLPHKMLN' A
#
# COMPACT_ATOMS: atom_id res chain seq x y z
N MET A 1 0.61 18.37 -3.90
CA MET A 1 1.38 17.10 -3.87
C MET A 1 0.44 16.01 -4.39
N ASN A 2 0.83 15.21 -5.38
CA ASN A 2 -0.07 14.17 -5.88
C ASN A 2 -0.17 13.02 -4.86
N ARG A 3 -1.23 12.20 -4.95
CA ARG A 3 -1.46 11.11 -4.00
C ARG A 3 -0.25 10.16 -3.91
N ILE A 4 0.40 9.87 -5.03
CA ILE A 4 1.59 9.00 -5.12
C ILE A 4 2.75 9.56 -4.28
N GLN A 5 2.97 10.88 -4.30
CA GLN A 5 4.02 11.54 -3.51
C GLN A 5 3.75 11.48 -2.00
N ILE A 6 2.48 11.56 -1.57
CA ILE A 6 2.08 11.42 -0.16
C ILE A 6 2.41 10.01 0.34
N VAL A 7 1.96 9.00 -0.41
CA VAL A 7 2.24 7.58 -0.10
C VAL A 7 3.74 7.32 -0.08
N LYS A 8 4.49 7.83 -1.07
CA LYS A 8 5.95 7.70 -1.14
C LYS A 8 6.63 8.27 0.10
N GLN A 9 6.25 9.47 0.55
CA GLN A 9 6.83 10.07 1.76
C GLN A 9 6.55 9.22 3.00
N LYS A 10 5.33 8.70 3.17
CA LYS A 10 5.00 7.84 4.31
C LYS A 10 5.82 6.55 4.36
N ILE A 11 6.02 5.92 3.21
CA ILE A 11 6.84 4.70 3.09
C ILE A 11 8.31 4.98 3.41
N GLN A 12 8.84 6.14 3.02
CA GLN A 12 10.24 6.52 3.27
C GLN A 12 10.60 6.64 4.76
N TYR A 13 9.61 6.77 5.65
CA TYR A 13 9.82 6.83 7.11
C TYR A 13 9.62 5.47 7.81
N LEU A 14 9.31 4.41 7.06
CA LEU A 14 9.24 3.07 7.60
C LEU A 14 10.64 2.50 7.82
N ASP A 15 10.82 1.73 8.89
CA ASP A 15 12.00 0.90 9.03
C ASP A 15 11.94 -0.29 8.05
N GLU A 16 13.07 -1.00 7.94
CA GLU A 16 13.20 -2.10 6.98
C GLU A 16 12.19 -3.24 7.24
N ALA A 17 11.88 -3.54 8.51
CA ALA A 17 10.96 -4.62 8.87
C ALA A 17 9.51 -4.23 8.55
N GLU A 18 9.12 -2.99 8.86
CA GLU A 18 7.83 -2.42 8.51
C GLU A 18 7.64 -2.39 6.98
N ALA A 19 8.64 -1.91 6.23
CA ALA A 19 8.57 -1.83 4.78
C ALA A 19 8.41 -3.22 4.13
N LYS A 20 9.19 -4.21 4.60
CA LYS A 20 9.08 -5.60 4.13
C LYS A 20 7.72 -6.22 4.43
N SER A 21 7.19 -5.97 5.63
CA SER A 21 5.89 -6.50 6.05
C SER A 21 4.76 -5.94 5.17
N ILE A 22 4.80 -4.64 4.87
CA ILE A 22 3.80 -4.03 4.00
C ILE A 22 3.91 -4.55 2.56
N LEU A 23 5.13 -4.69 2.03
CA LEU A 23 5.33 -5.26 0.70
C LEU A 23 4.75 -6.67 0.58
N LEU A 24 4.92 -7.49 1.61
CA LEU A 24 4.35 -8.83 1.66
C LEU A 24 2.81 -8.83 1.66
N LEU A 25 2.19 -7.92 2.44
CA LEU A 25 0.73 -7.78 2.48
C LEU A 25 0.15 -7.35 1.12
N ILE A 26 0.83 -6.43 0.43
CA ILE A 26 0.44 -5.97 -0.91
C ILE A 26 0.52 -7.11 -1.91
N TYR A 27 1.63 -7.83 -1.89
CA TYR A 27 1.82 -8.99 -2.75
C TYR A 27 0.71 -10.02 -2.53
N ALA A 28 0.42 -10.38 -1.27
CA ALA A 28 -0.63 -11.35 -0.97
C ALA A 28 -2.02 -10.90 -1.42
N LYS A 29 -2.37 -9.61 -1.24
CA LYS A 29 -3.64 -9.05 -1.71
C LYS A 29 -3.75 -9.06 -3.24
N LEU A 30 -2.71 -8.61 -3.94
CA LEU A 30 -2.70 -8.59 -5.40
C LEU A 30 -2.69 -10.00 -5.99
N ASP A 31 -1.93 -10.93 -5.41
CA ASP A 31 -1.89 -12.33 -5.85
C ASP A 31 -3.28 -12.95 -5.76
N SER A 32 -3.98 -12.77 -4.63
CA SER A 32 -5.36 -13.24 -4.48
C SER A 32 -6.30 -12.61 -5.51
N ALA A 33 -6.22 -11.30 -5.75
CA ALA A 33 -7.07 -10.62 -6.72
C ALA A 33 -6.78 -11.05 -8.17
N ILE A 34 -5.50 -11.26 -8.52
CA ILE A 34 -5.09 -11.72 -9.85
C ILE A 34 -5.49 -13.19 -10.08
N HIS A 35 -5.38 -14.03 -9.05
CA HIS A 35 -5.63 -15.46 -9.18
C HIS A 35 -7.12 -15.81 -9.20
N TYR A 36 -7.95 -15.06 -8.46
CA TYR A 36 -9.37 -15.37 -8.27
C TYR A 36 -10.33 -14.31 -8.85
N GLY A 37 -9.82 -13.13 -9.23
CA GLY A 37 -10.62 -11.98 -9.64
C GLY A 37 -10.63 -11.69 -11.13
N ASP A 38 -11.45 -10.72 -11.50
CA ASP A 38 -11.45 -10.07 -12.80
C ASP A 38 -10.75 -8.70 -12.76
N GLU A 39 -10.74 -7.99 -13.89
CA GLU A 39 -10.10 -6.68 -14.00
C GLU A 39 -10.68 -5.64 -13.02
N GLU A 40 -11.97 -5.74 -12.70
CA GLU A 40 -12.65 -4.84 -11.76
C GLU A 40 -12.14 -5.10 -10.33
N LEU A 41 -12.10 -6.36 -9.91
CA LEU A 41 -11.58 -6.73 -8.59
C LEU A 41 -10.10 -6.35 -8.41
N ILE A 42 -9.29 -6.45 -9.48
CA ILE A 42 -7.88 -6.02 -9.46
C ILE A 42 -7.79 -4.50 -9.26
N LYS A 43 -8.62 -3.70 -9.94
CA LYS A 43 -8.66 -2.24 -9.79
C LYS A 43 -9.13 -1.80 -8.41
N GLU A 44 -10.16 -2.45 -7.87
CA GLU A 44 -10.63 -2.22 -6.50
C GLU A 44 -9.54 -2.55 -5.48
N THR A 45 -8.91 -3.72 -5.61
CA THR A 45 -7.81 -4.13 -4.72
C THR A 45 -6.64 -3.16 -4.76
N ALA A 46 -6.26 -2.69 -5.95
CA ALA A 46 -5.20 -1.69 -6.10
C ALA A 46 -5.58 -0.35 -5.43
N THR A 47 -6.85 0.04 -5.51
CA THR A 47 -7.37 1.26 -4.87
C THR A 47 -7.37 1.12 -3.35
N GLU A 48 -7.82 -0.01 -2.81
CA GLU A 48 -7.78 -0.29 -1.37
C GLU A 48 -6.36 -0.24 -0.82
N ILE A 49 -5.40 -0.87 -1.51
CA ILE A 49 -3.98 -0.84 -1.13
C ILE A 49 -3.49 0.61 -1.06
N PHE A 50 -3.85 1.40 -2.06
CA PHE A 50 -3.46 2.79 -2.15
C PHE A 50 -4.05 3.62 -1.00
N ASP A 51 -5.35 3.46 -0.73
CA ASP A 51 -6.05 4.14 0.36
C ASP A 51 -5.50 3.74 1.74
N MET A 52 -5.08 2.48 1.90
CA MET A 52 -4.46 2.00 3.14
C MET A 52 -3.16 2.77 3.44
N TYR A 53 -2.34 3.02 2.43
CA TYR A 53 -1.14 3.85 2.57
C TYR A 53 -1.44 5.32 2.82
N GLU A 54 -2.43 5.86 2.11
CA GLU A 54 -2.86 7.25 2.30
C GLU A 54 -3.34 7.50 3.74
N ASN A 55 -3.88 6.47 4.40
CA ASN A 55 -4.36 6.54 5.77
C ASN A 55 -3.34 6.14 6.85
N LEU A 56 -2.12 5.72 6.48
CA LEU A 56 -1.09 5.44 7.48
C LEU A 56 -0.82 6.70 8.33
N PRO A 57 -0.71 6.58 9.65
CA PRO A 57 -0.40 7.72 10.50
C PRO A 57 0.92 8.34 10.05
N HIS A 58 0.97 9.67 9.98
CA HIS A 58 2.24 10.35 9.79
C HIS A 58 3.14 10.01 10.98
N LYS A 59 4.27 9.34 10.74
CA LYS A 59 5.33 9.31 11.74
C LYS A 59 5.78 10.76 11.94
N MET A 60 5.33 11.36 13.04
CA MET A 60 5.89 12.62 13.50
C MET A 60 7.29 12.31 13.99
N LEU A 61 8.30 12.84 13.30
CA LEU A 61 9.66 12.90 13.81
C LEU A 61 9.59 13.71 15.11
N ASN A 62 9.74 13.04 16.25
CA ASN A 62 10.12 13.67 17.50
C ASN A 62 11.64 13.87 17.51
#